data_AF-A0A957M5A8-F1
#
_entry.id   AF-A0A957M5A8-F1
#
_cell.length_a   1.000
_cell.length_b   1.000
_cell.length_c   1.000
_cell.angle_alpha   90.00
_cell.angle_beta   90.00
_cell.angle_gamma   90.00
#
_symmetry.space_group_name_H-M   'P 1'
#
loop_
_entity.id
_entity.type
_entity.pdbx_description
1 polymer ?
#
loop_
_entity_poly.entity_id
_entity_poly.type
_entity_poly.pdbx_seq_one_letter_code
_entity_poly.pdbx_strand_id
1 'polypeptide(L)'
;ADVIGIFLLKQYIQTMPSELEEAARMDGASEWKTFTSVIVPLAAPAMAVTAIFAFQRYWNAFLWPLVVLQNPDLFTLQVGLSYLYNSEFGTNYGLLMSGAALASIPMIIFFFAFQRYFMQGLRVGAIKG
;
A
#
# COMPACT_ATOMS: atom_id res chain seq x y z
N ALA A 1 -6.22 6.35 -10.54
CA ALA A 1 -5.04 6.41 -9.67
C ALA A 1 -5.49 6.79 -8.27
N ASP A 2 -4.89 6.20 -7.23
CA ASP A 2 -5.20 6.55 -5.84
C ASP A 2 -4.69 7.97 -5.53
N VAL A 3 -5.60 8.88 -5.18
CA VAL A 3 -5.29 10.31 -4.98
C VAL A 3 -4.34 10.50 -3.79
N ILE A 4 -4.50 9.67 -2.75
CA ILE A 4 -3.67 9.71 -1.54
C ILE A 4 -2.23 9.28 -1.89
N GLY A 5 -2.06 8.23 -2.68
CA GLY A 5 -0.73 7.82 -3.15
C GLY A 5 0.04 8.93 -3.89
N ILE A 6 -0.61 9.62 -4.82
CA ILE A 6 0.00 10.75 -5.53
C ILE A 6 0.37 11.87 -4.56
N PHE A 7 -0.56 12.21 -3.65
CA PHE A 7 -0.35 13.26 -2.65
C PHE A 7 0.85 12.93 -1.74
N LEU A 8 0.91 11.72 -1.17
CA LEU A 8 1.98 11.30 -0.28
C LEU A 8 3.35 11.30 -0.98
N LEU A 9 3.42 10.76 -2.20
CA LEU A 9 4.65 10.75 -2.98
C LEU A 9 5.12 12.16 -3.31
N LYS A 10 4.21 13.05 -3.73
CA LYS A 10 4.54 14.45 -4.00
C LYS A 10 5.09 15.13 -2.74
N GLN A 11 4.38 15.01 -1.61
CA GLN A 11 4.82 15.62 -0.35
C GLN A 11 6.20 15.12 0.06
N TYR A 12 6.46 13.83 -0.07
CA TYR A 12 7.76 13.26 0.27
C TYR A 12 8.89 13.77 -0.64
N ILE A 13 8.68 13.78 -1.97
CA ILE A 13 9.66 14.30 -2.93
C ILE A 13 9.96 15.77 -2.64
N GLN A 14 8.96 16.58 -2.28
CA GLN A 14 9.16 17.99 -1.92
C GLN A 14 10.00 18.21 -0.65
N THR A 15 10.19 17.19 0.19
CA THR A 15 11.09 17.29 1.36
C THR A 15 12.56 17.04 1.02
N MET A 16 12.85 16.52 -0.18
CA MET A 16 14.22 16.23 -0.61
C MET A 16 14.99 17.53 -0.91
N PRO A 17 16.30 17.60 -0.61
CA PRO A 17 17.13 18.75 -0.99
C PRO A 17 17.24 18.89 -2.51
N SER A 18 17.01 20.10 -3.04
CA SER A 18 17.18 20.41 -4.47
C SER A 18 18.63 20.24 -4.96
N GLU A 19 19.60 20.32 -4.05
CA GLU A 19 21.02 20.09 -4.29
C GLU A 19 21.31 18.74 -4.97
N LEU A 20 20.50 17.71 -4.70
CA LEU A 20 20.64 16.39 -5.31
C LEU A 20 20.34 16.41 -6.82
N GLU A 21 19.37 17.22 -7.25
CA GLU A 21 19.02 17.40 -8.65
C GLU A 21 20.07 18.26 -9.37
N GLU A 22 20.56 19.30 -8.69
CA GLU A 22 21.64 20.16 -9.20
C GLU A 22 22.94 19.38 -9.40
N ALA A 23 23.33 18.53 -8.44
CA ALA A 23 24.50 17.67 -8.56
C ALA A 23 24.37 16.70 -9.75
N ALA A 24 23.21 16.05 -9.91
CA ALA A 24 22.97 15.16 -11.04
C ALA A 24 23.06 15.89 -12.40
N ARG A 25 22.61 17.16 -12.45
CA ARG A 25 22.72 18.00 -13.64
C ARG A 25 24.16 18.40 -13.93
N MET A 26 24.95 18.70 -12.91
CA MET A 26 26.40 18.96 -13.04
C MET A 26 27.16 17.74 -13.57
N ASP A 27 26.72 16.52 -13.20
CA ASP A 27 27.23 15.25 -13.72
C ASP A 27 26.73 14.91 -15.14
N GLY A 28 25.97 15.81 -15.79
CA GLY A 28 25.44 15.65 -17.13
C GLY A 28 24.28 14.66 -17.25
N ALA A 29 23.60 14.33 -16.14
CA ALA A 29 22.41 13.48 -16.19
C ALA A 29 21.23 14.24 -16.85
N SER A 30 20.49 13.56 -17.73
CA SER A 30 19.21 14.06 -18.23
C SER A 30 18.14 14.00 -17.14
N GLU A 31 17.08 14.81 -17.27
CA GLU A 31 15.96 14.83 -16.32
C GLU A 31 15.37 13.44 -16.05
N TRP A 32 15.23 12.61 -17.09
CA TRP A 32 14.75 11.24 -16.94
C TRP A 32 15.71 10.36 -16.11
N LYS A 33 17.02 10.52 -16.32
CA LYS A 33 18.05 9.80 -15.56
C LYS A 33 18.08 10.29 -14.10
N THR A 34 17.99 11.60 -13.86
CA THR A 34 17.88 12.18 -12.51
C THR A 34 16.66 11.63 -11.78
N PHE A 35 15.49 11.65 -12.42
CA PHE A 35 14.27 11.10 -11.84
C PHE A 35 14.41 9.62 -11.47
N THR A 36 14.82 8.78 -12.43
CA THR A 36 14.84 7.32 -12.23
C THR A 36 15.99 6.81 -11.37
N SER A 37 17.15 7.46 -11.40
CA SER A 37 18.36 7.00 -10.72
C SER A 37 18.64 7.72 -9.40
N VAL A 38 18.07 8.91 -9.17
CA VAL A 38 18.26 9.69 -7.94
C VAL A 38 16.96 9.78 -7.15
N ILE A 39 15.90 10.37 -7.72
CA ILE A 39 14.66 10.66 -7.00
C ILE A 39 13.90 9.38 -6.63
N VAL A 40 13.70 8.46 -7.58
CA VAL A 40 12.92 7.23 -7.37
C VAL A 40 13.51 6.34 -6.27
N PRO A 41 14.83 6.04 -6.23
CA PRO A 41 15.42 5.26 -5.15
C PRO A 41 15.29 5.93 -3.78
N LEU A 42 15.43 7.26 -3.71
CA LEU A 42 15.26 8.02 -2.47
C LEU A 42 13.80 8.08 -2.02
N ALA A 43 12.85 8.02 -2.96
CA ALA A 43 11.42 7.93 -2.71
C ALA A 43 10.94 6.52 -2.31
N ALA A 44 11.82 5.51 -2.28
CA ALA A 44 11.45 4.14 -1.93
C ALA A 44 10.68 4.00 -0.59
N PRO A 45 11.01 4.74 0.48
CA PRO A 45 10.22 4.75 1.70
C PRO A 45 8.77 5.18 1.46
N ALA A 46 8.54 6.30 0.76
CA ALA A 46 7.19 6.79 0.47
C ALA A 46 6.42 5.85 -0.47
N MET A 47 7.08 5.27 -1.47
CA MET A 47 6.48 4.26 -2.35
C MET A 47 6.02 3.03 -1.56
N ALA A 48 6.81 2.59 -0.57
CA ALA A 48 6.41 1.49 0.29
C ALA A 48 5.16 1.83 1.13
N VAL A 49 5.09 3.03 1.70
CA VAL A 49 3.90 3.49 2.44
C VAL A 49 2.67 3.50 1.54
N THR A 50 2.79 4.08 0.34
CA THR A 50 1.71 4.10 -0.64
C THR A 50 1.29 2.68 -1.05
N ALA A 51 2.24 1.77 -1.24
CA ALA A 51 1.96 0.38 -1.59
C ALA A 51 1.19 -0.35 -0.46
N ILE A 52 1.55 -0.13 0.81
CA ILE A 52 0.84 -0.69 1.97
C ILE A 52 -0.62 -0.21 1.99
N PHE A 53 -0.86 1.09 1.86
CA PHE A 53 -2.22 1.64 1.86
C PHE A 53 -3.03 1.17 0.65
N ALA A 54 -2.42 1.10 -0.54
CA ALA A 54 -3.08 0.59 -1.73
C ALA A 54 -3.45 -0.88 -1.57
N PHE A 55 -2.52 -1.73 -1.10
CA PHE A 55 -2.79 -3.14 -0.83
C PHE A 55 -3.90 -3.29 0.20
N GLN A 56 -3.84 -2.54 1.31
CA GLN A 56 -4.89 -2.55 2.33
C GLN A 56 -6.26 -2.24 1.74
N ARG A 57 -6.36 -1.21 0.91
CA ARG A 57 -7.61 -0.77 0.31
C ARG A 57 -8.22 -1.83 -0.60
N TYR A 58 -7.43 -2.39 -1.51
CA TYR A 58 -7.93 -3.37 -2.47
C TYR A 58 -8.16 -4.74 -1.83
N TRP A 59 -7.30 -5.14 -0.89
CA TRP A 59 -7.50 -6.35 -0.11
C TRP A 59 -8.79 -6.25 0.71
N ASN A 60 -9.03 -5.15 1.43
CA ASN A 60 -10.26 -4.98 2.22
C ASN A 60 -11.46 -4.50 1.40
N ALA A 61 -11.38 -4.49 0.07
CA ALA A 61 -12.49 -4.05 -0.77
C ALA A 61 -13.68 -5.00 -0.61
N PHE A 62 -14.80 -4.46 -0.16
CA PHE A 62 -16.02 -5.22 0.07
C PHE A 62 -17.17 -4.80 -0.86
N LEU A 63 -17.61 -3.54 -0.76
CA LEU A 63 -18.80 -3.07 -1.48
C LEU A 63 -18.68 -3.17 -3.00
N TRP A 64 -17.53 -2.79 -3.56
CA TRP A 64 -17.35 -2.83 -5.02
C TRP A 64 -17.38 -4.27 -5.56
N PRO A 65 -16.58 -5.22 -5.02
CA PRO A 65 -16.69 -6.63 -5.39
C PRO A 65 -18.07 -7.22 -5.15
N LEU A 66 -18.73 -6.90 -4.04
CA LEU A 66 -20.07 -7.40 -3.73
C LEU A 66 -21.11 -7.02 -4.80
N VAL A 67 -21.00 -5.80 -5.35
CA VAL A 67 -21.95 -5.29 -6.35
C VAL A 67 -21.63 -5.80 -7.75
N VAL A 68 -20.34 -5.94 -8.10
CA VAL A 68 -19.91 -6.23 -9.47
C VAL A 68 -19.76 -7.73 -9.74
N LEU A 69 -19.37 -8.52 -8.74
CA LEU A 69 -19.15 -9.94 -8.92
C LEU A 69 -20.49 -10.68 -8.88
N GLN A 70 -20.80 -11.35 -9.98
CA GLN A 70 -22.02 -12.16 -10.12
C GLN A 70 -21.75 -13.66 -9.98
N ASN A 71 -20.54 -14.12 -10.33
CA ASN A 71 -20.15 -15.52 -10.20
C ASN A 71 -19.55 -15.77 -8.80
N PRO A 72 -20.13 -16.69 -7.99
CA PRO A 72 -19.58 -17.07 -6.68
C PRO A 72 -18.13 -17.55 -6.71
N ASP A 73 -17.69 -18.19 -7.80
CA ASP A 73 -16.31 -18.69 -7.94
C ASP A 73 -15.27 -17.56 -8.04
N LEU A 74 -15.73 -16.33 -8.31
CA LEU A 74 -14.90 -15.13 -8.42
C LEU A 74 -14.96 -14.27 -7.16
N PHE A 75 -15.73 -14.66 -6.15
CA PHE A 75 -15.86 -13.88 -4.93
C PHE A 75 -14.52 -13.68 -4.25
N THR A 76 -14.25 -12.43 -3.88
CA THR A 76 -13.14 -12.13 -2.99
C THR A 76 -13.42 -12.75 -1.62
N LEU A 77 -12.35 -13.00 -0.86
CA LEU A 77 -12.46 -13.57 0.48
C LEU A 77 -13.42 -12.76 1.37
N GLN A 78 -13.37 -11.43 1.26
CA GLN A 78 -14.22 -10.50 1.99
C GLN A 78 -15.70 -10.68 1.63
N VAL A 79 -16.02 -10.83 0.34
CA VAL A 79 -17.38 -11.11 -0.12
C VAL A 79 -17.83 -12.49 0.34
N GLY A 80 -17.03 -13.54 0.13
CA GLY A 80 -17.35 -14.91 0.54
C GLY A 80 -17.62 -15.05 2.04
N LEU A 81 -16.82 -14.37 2.88
CA LEU A 81 -17.05 -14.34 4.34
C LEU A 81 -18.40 -13.72 4.71
N SER A 82 -18.89 -12.73 3.96
CA SER A 82 -20.20 -12.11 4.24
C SER A 82 -21.38 -13.06 4.03
N TYR A 83 -21.26 -14.03 3.14
CA TYR A 83 -22.29 -15.06 2.94
C TYR A 83 -22.39 -16.02 4.14
N LEU A 84 -21.31 -16.16 4.93
CA LEU A 84 -21.34 -16.96 6.16
C LEU A 84 -22.11 -16.27 7.29
N TYR A 85 -22.34 -14.96 7.19
CA TYR A 85 -23.03 -14.17 8.21
C TYR A 85 -24.54 -14.49 8.30
N ASN A 86 -25.13 -15.11 7.27
CA ASN A 86 -26.57 -15.44 7.20
C ASN A 86 -26.82 -16.86 6.67
N SER A 87 -26.11 -17.87 7.21
CA SER A 87 -26.46 -19.25 6.86
C SER A 87 -27.85 -19.60 7.40
N GLU A 88 -28.64 -20.38 6.66
CA GLU A 88 -30.03 -20.76 7.00
C GLU A 88 -30.17 -21.39 8.41
N PHE A 89 -29.06 -21.84 9.00
CA PHE A 89 -28.99 -22.49 10.31
C PHE A 89 -28.45 -21.59 11.44
N GLY A 90 -28.32 -20.28 11.19
CA GLY A 90 -27.73 -19.31 12.10
C GLY A 90 -26.26 -19.00 11.81
N THR A 91 -25.70 -17.96 12.42
CA THR A 91 -24.32 -17.53 12.17
C THR A 91 -23.33 -18.46 12.89
N ASN A 92 -22.51 -19.19 12.13
CA ASN A 92 -21.38 -19.94 12.70
C ASN A 92 -20.21 -18.97 12.96
N TYR A 93 -20.20 -18.39 14.16
CA TYR A 93 -19.15 -17.45 14.58
C TYR A 93 -17.76 -18.08 14.57
N GLY A 94 -17.62 -19.38 14.86
CA GLY A 94 -16.34 -20.08 14.81
C GLY A 94 -15.75 -20.06 13.40
N LEU A 95 -16.57 -20.44 12.41
CA LEU A 95 -16.17 -20.42 11.01
C LEU A 95 -15.89 -18.99 10.53
N LEU A 96 -16.79 -18.04 10.82
CA LEU A 96 -16.64 -16.64 10.43
C LEU A 96 -15.36 -16.01 10.99
N MET A 97 -15.09 -16.18 12.28
CA MET A 97 -13.91 -15.62 12.94
C MET A 97 -12.62 -16.30 12.47
N SER A 98 -12.63 -17.61 12.23
CA SER A 98 -11.47 -18.32 11.65
C SER A 98 -11.14 -17.81 10.25
N GLY A 99 -12.17 -17.58 9.42
CA GLY A 99 -12.02 -17.01 8.09
C GLY A 99 -11.51 -15.57 8.11
N ALA A 100 -12.00 -14.75 9.05
CA ALA A 100 -11.51 -13.38 9.26
C ALA A 100 -10.03 -13.35 9.72
N ALA A 101 -9.63 -14.29 10.58
CA ALA A 101 -8.23 -14.45 10.99
C ALA A 101 -7.34 -14.81 9.79
N LEU A 102 -7.76 -15.78 8.96
CA LEU A 102 -7.05 -16.13 7.72
C LEU A 102 -6.98 -14.95 6.74
N ALA A 103 -8.07 -14.18 6.61
CA ALA A 103 -8.10 -12.99 5.76
C ALA A 103 -7.12 -11.90 6.19
N SER A 104 -6.72 -11.88 7.47
CA SER A 104 -5.76 -10.92 8.00
C SER A 104 -4.29 -11.32 7.71
N ILE A 105 -4.00 -12.60 7.48
CA ILE A 105 -2.64 -13.11 7.30
C ILE A 105 -1.91 -12.43 6.13
N PRO A 106 -2.49 -12.32 4.91
CA PRO A 106 -1.80 -11.69 3.78
C PRO A 106 -1.43 -10.23 4.04
N MET A 107 -2.31 -9.50 4.75
CA MET A 107 -2.06 -8.11 5.17
C MET A 107 -0.85 -8.01 6.09
N ILE A 108 -0.75 -8.93 7.05
CA ILE A 108 0.37 -9.00 8.00
C ILE A 108 1.67 -9.32 7.27
N ILE A 109 1.68 -10.32 6.39
CA ILE A 109 2.85 -10.69 5.59
C ILE A 109 3.31 -9.51 4.73
N PHE A 110 2.37 -8.85 4.05
CA PHE A 110 2.67 -7.70 3.21
C PHE A 110 3.27 -6.55 4.03
N PHE A 111 2.70 -6.25 5.19
CA PHE A 111 3.25 -5.24 6.09
C PHE A 111 4.69 -5.57 6.50
N PHE A 112 4.96 -6.80 6.97
CA PHE A 112 6.31 -7.20 7.38
C PHE A 112 7.33 -7.19 6.24
N ALA A 113 6.90 -7.43 4.99
CA ALA A 113 7.77 -7.32 3.81
C ALA A 113 8.22 -5.87 3.56
N PHE A 114 7.37 -4.88 3.83
CA PHE A 114 7.63 -3.46 3.56
C PHE A 114 7.97 -2.62 4.80
N GLN A 115 7.83 -3.16 6.01
CA GLN A 115 8.05 -2.46 7.30
C GLN A 115 9.42 -1.74 7.37
N ARG A 116 10.46 -2.32 6.74
CA ARG A 116 11.83 -1.76 6.79
C ARG A 116 11.90 -0.38 6.13
N TYR A 117 11.11 -0.17 5.08
CA TYR A 117 11.04 1.09 4.34
C TYR A 117 10.25 2.13 5.12
N PHE A 118 9.19 1.70 5.83
CA PHE A 118 8.44 2.56 6.75
C PHE A 118 9.35 3.15 7.85
N MET A 119 10.21 2.32 8.44
CA MET A 119 11.16 2.75 9.47
C MET A 119 12.28 3.65 8.94
N GLN A 120 12.67 3.52 7.67
CA GLN A 120 13.65 4.41 7.03
C GLN A 120 13.08 5.80 6.74
N GLY A 121 11.82 5.89 6.30
CA GLY A 121 11.15 7.16 6.01
C GLY A 121 11.01 8.08 7.23
N LEU A 122 10.79 7.50 8.42
CA LEU A 122 10.74 8.27 9.68
C LEU A 122 12.10 8.89 10.06
N ARG A 123 13.22 8.30 9.65
CA ARG A 123 14.57 8.76 10.01
C ARG A 123 15.04 9.94 9.17
N VAL A 124 14.63 10.03 7.90
CA VAL A 124 15.03 11.13 7.01
C VAL A 124 14.46 12.48 7.49
N GLY A 125 13.30 12.49 8.15
CA GLY A 125 12.75 13.69 8.80
C GLY A 125 13.40 14.06 10.14
N ALA A 126 14.11 13.13 10.79
CA ALA A 126 14.67 13.31 12.13
C ALA A 126 16.08 13.91 12.16
N ILE A 127 16.76 14.00 11.01
CA ILE A 127 18.14 14.51 10.92
C ILE A 127 18.23 16.04 10.80
N LYS A 128 17.10 16.75 10.88
CA LYS A 128 17.08 18.21 11.10
C LYS A 128 16.80 18.48 12.59
N GLY A 129 17.82 18.25 13.41
CA GLY A 129 17.85 18.51 14.85
C GLY A 129 19.28 18.38 15.37
#